data_AF-A0A261UKH4-F1
#
_entry.id   AF-A0A261UKH4-F1
#
_cell.length_a   1.000
_cell.length_b   1.000
_cell.length_c   1.000
_cell.angle_alpha   90.00
_cell.angle_beta   90.00
_cell.angle_gamma   90.00
#
_symmetry.space_group_name_H-M   'P 1'
#
loop_
_entity.id
_entity.type
_entity.pdbx_description
1 polymer ?
#
loop_
_entity_poly.entity_id
_entity_poly.type
_entity_poly.pdbx_seq_one_letter_code
_entity_poly.pdbx_strand_id
1 'polypeptide(L)' 'MEHHDQPSALSADDLEVIAQATGALPRDGKMTSELLEYTRTIVGHCASIGDGSMRGDRSAGDAIRAAFGLG' A
#
# COMPACT_ATOMS: atom_id res chain seq x y z
N MET A 1 -16.00 -22.28 -6.16
CA MET A 1 -15.61 -21.06 -6.89
C MET A 1 -14.79 -20.25 -5.93
N GLU A 2 -13.48 -20.45 -5.96
CA GLU A 2 -12.54 -19.66 -5.17
C GLU A 2 -12.43 -18.30 -5.88
N HIS A 3 -13.07 -17.28 -5.31
CA HIS A 3 -12.81 -15.91 -5.70
C HIS A 3 -11.37 -15.61 -5.25
N HIS A 4 -10.42 -15.88 -6.13
CA HIS A 4 -9.15 -15.18 -6.09
C HIS A 4 -9.48 -13.72 -6.38
N ASP A 5 -9.83 -12.97 -5.33
CA ASP A 5 -9.75 -11.50 -5.35
C ASP A 5 -8.28 -11.19 -5.63
N GLN A 6 -7.96 -11.09 -6.92
CA GLN A 6 -6.67 -10.60 -7.35
C GLN A 6 -6.55 -9.20 -6.75
N PRO A 7 -5.51 -8.94 -5.96
CA PRO A 7 -5.32 -7.63 -5.37
C PRO A 7 -5.20 -6.61 -6.49
N SER A 8 -6.19 -5.75 -6.64
CA SER A 8 -6.14 -4.64 -7.59
C SER A 8 -5.15 -3.61 -7.08
N ALA A 9 -4.30 -3.08 -7.98
CA ALA A 9 -3.41 -1.98 -7.62
C ALA A 9 -4.22 -0.78 -7.09
N LEU A 10 -3.73 -0.14 -6.03
CA LEU A 10 -4.38 1.03 -5.45
C LEU A 10 -4.44 2.17 -6.46
N SER A 11 -5.60 2.80 -6.51
CA SER A 11 -5.80 4.03 -7.25
C SER A 11 -5.07 5.20 -6.57
N ALA A 12 -4.98 6.34 -7.27
CA ALA A 12 -4.48 7.57 -6.65
C ALA A 12 -5.34 7.99 -5.44
N ASP A 13 -6.65 7.72 -5.51
CA ASP A 13 -7.61 8.04 -4.45
C ASP A 13 -7.36 7.21 -3.18
N ASP A 14 -7.04 5.93 -3.34
CA ASP A 14 -6.71 5.07 -2.19
C ASP A 14 -5.41 5.53 -1.50
N LEU A 15 -4.41 5.93 -2.29
CA LEU A 15 -3.16 6.50 -1.76
C LEU A 15 -3.41 7.83 -1.04
N GLU A 16 -4.36 8.64 -1.52
CA GLU A 16 -4.76 9.89 -0.88
C GLU A 16 -5.40 9.62 0.48
N VAL A 17 -6.33 8.66 0.56
CA VAL A 17 -6.94 8.21 1.82
C VAL A 17 -5.89 7.73 2.82
N ILE A 18 -4.90 6.95 2.37
CA ILE A 18 -3.80 6.47 3.22
C ILE A 18 -2.91 7.63 3.69
N ALA A 19 -2.57 8.55 2.80
CA ALA A 19 -1.78 9.74 3.16
C ALA A 19 -2.52 10.61 4.19
N GLN A 20 -3.84 10.76 4.06
CA GLN A 20 -4.66 11.46 5.06
C GLN A 20 -4.72 10.71 6.39
N ALA A 21 -4.95 9.39 6.37
CA ALA A 21 -5.04 8.56 7.56
C ALA A 21 -3.73 8.52 8.37
N THR A 22 -2.60 8.58 7.67
CA THR A 22 -1.25 8.62 8.27
C THR A 22 -0.81 10.04 8.68
N GLY A 23 -1.59 11.06 8.37
CA GLY A 23 -1.25 12.47 8.64
C GLY A 23 -0.19 13.06 7.71
N ALA A 24 0.22 12.33 6.68
CA ALA A 24 1.14 12.81 5.64
C ALA A 24 0.47 13.83 4.70
N LEU A 25 -0.86 13.81 4.61
CA LEU A 25 -1.66 14.78 3.87
C LEU A 25 -2.76 15.37 4.77
N PRO A 26 -2.93 16.70 4.84
CA PRO A 26 -4.09 17.31 5.50
C PRO A 26 -5.40 16.88 4.83
N ARG A 27 -6.52 16.92 5.55
CA ARG A 27 -7.86 16.58 5.00
C ARG A 27 -8.23 17.35 3.73
N ASP A 28 -7.79 18.61 3.64
CA ASP A 28 -8.03 19.48 2.49
C ASP A 28 -6.76 19.62 1.62
N GLY A 29 -5.76 18.79 1.88
CA GLY A 29 -4.52 18.74 1.13
C GLY A 29 -4.72 18.05 -0.21
N LYS A 30 -3.94 18.47 -1.22
CA LYS A 30 -3.95 17.83 -2.53
C LYS A 30 -2.79 16.86 -2.65
N MET A 31 -3.08 15.63 -3.10
CA MET A 31 -2.03 14.68 -3.45
C MET A 31 -1.15 15.25 -4.58
N THR A 32 0.14 15.40 -4.32
CA THR A 32 1.14 15.79 -5.32
C THR A 32 1.84 14.56 -5.87
N SER A 33 2.46 14.67 -7.05
CA SER A 33 3.23 13.58 -7.64
C SER A 33 4.39 13.12 -6.74
N GLU A 34 5.06 14.08 -6.07
CA GLU A 34 6.13 13.79 -5.11
C GLU A 34 5.63 13.03 -3.88
N LEU A 35 4.48 13.45 -3.32
CA LEU A 35 3.88 12.76 -2.17
C LEU A 35 3.38 11.36 -2.56
N LEU A 36 2.89 11.19 -3.78
CA LEU A 36 2.50 9.90 -4.32
C LEU A 36 3.69 8.94 -4.44
N GLU A 37 4.83 9.41 -4.97
CA GLU A 37 6.08 8.63 -5.01
C GLU A 37 6.63 8.31 -3.61
N TYR A 38 6.59 9.28 -2.71
CA TYR A 38 7.00 9.08 -1.32
C TYR A 38 6.14 8.02 -0.61
N THR A 39 4.82 8.09 -0.79
CA THR A 39 3.86 7.12 -0.23
C THR A 39 4.13 5.72 -0.77
N ARG A 40 4.37 5.57 -2.09
CA ARG A 40 4.76 4.28 -2.69
C ARG A 40 6.07 3.74 -2.09
N THR A 41 7.04 4.60 -1.82
CA THR A 41 8.33 4.22 -1.23
C THR A 41 8.16 3.70 0.21
N ILE A 42 7.35 4.36 1.03
CA ILE A 42 7.03 3.91 2.39
C ILE A 42 6.35 2.54 2.35
N VAL A 43 5.35 2.38 1.48
CA VAL A 43 4.63 1.13 1.32
C VAL A 43 5.59 -0.01 0.93
N GLY A 44 6.50 0.25 -0.01
CA GLY A 44 7.54 -0.72 -0.38
C GLY A 44 8.43 -1.11 0.81
N HIS A 45 8.78 -0.16 1.68
CA HIS A 45 9.50 -0.45 2.92
C HIS A 45 8.67 -1.28 3.90
N CYS A 46 7.39 -0.95 4.10
CA CYS A 46 6.49 -1.72 4.94
C CYS A 46 6.34 -3.16 4.43
N ALA A 47 6.23 -3.35 3.11
CA ALA A 47 6.22 -4.66 2.49
C ALA A 47 7.51 -5.44 2.80
N SER A 48 8.67 -4.81 2.61
CA SER A 48 9.98 -5.40 2.91
C SER A 48 10.11 -5.81 4.39
N ILE A 49 9.63 -4.98 5.33
CA ILE A 49 9.60 -5.34 6.76
C ILE A 49 8.65 -6.52 6.99
N GLY A 50 7.49 -6.52 6.33
CA GLY A 50 6.49 -7.58 6.40
C GLY A 50 6.97 -8.93 5.88
N ASP A 51 8.01 -8.98 5.04
CA ASP A 51 8.59 -10.24 4.57
C ASP A 51 9.16 -11.10 5.70
N GLY A 52 9.59 -10.46 6.79
CA GLY A 52 10.05 -11.15 8.00
C GLY A 52 8.94 -11.78 8.83
N SER A 53 7.66 -11.51 8.52
CA SER A 53 6.51 -12.00 9.27
C SER A 53 5.66 -12.94 8.41
N MET A 54 5.75 -14.23 8.69
CA MET A 54 5.09 -15.29 7.91
C MET A 54 3.78 -15.73 8.58
N ARG A 55 2.72 -15.92 7.78
CA ARG A 55 1.46 -16.57 8.21
C ARG A 55 1.09 -17.65 7.20
N GLY A 56 1.57 -18.87 7.44
CA GLY A 56 1.52 -19.95 6.45
C GLY A 56 2.52 -19.69 5.33
N ASP A 57 2.10 -19.89 4.08
CA ASP A 57 2.97 -19.72 2.89
C ASP A 57 3.06 -18.29 2.37
N ARG A 58 2.40 -17.32 3.03
CA ARG A 58 2.39 -15.91 2.63
C ARG A 58 3.01 -15.03 3.71
N SER A 59 3.85 -14.09 3.32
CA SER A 59 4.36 -13.07 4.22
C SER A 59 3.35 -11.93 4.39
N ALA A 60 3.46 -11.18 5.48
CA ALA A 60 2.75 -9.91 5.61
C ALA A 60 3.19 -8.93 4.51
N GLY A 61 4.42 -9.07 4.02
CA GLY A 61 4.95 -8.32 2.88
C GLY A 61 4.19 -8.62 1.58
N ASP A 62 3.85 -9.87 1.32
CA ASP A 62 3.03 -10.26 0.16
C ASP A 62 1.63 -9.67 0.24
N ALA A 63 1.03 -9.65 1.43
CA ALA A 63 -0.26 -9.02 1.67
C ALA A 63 -0.21 -7.51 1.44
N ILE A 64 0.89 -6.85 1.80
CA ILE A 64 1.12 -5.43 1.50
C ILE A 64 1.35 -5.24 0.00
N ARG A 65 2.26 -5.96 -0.66
CA ARG A 65 2.46 -5.81 -2.11
C ARG A 65 1.18 -6.03 -2.91
N ALA A 66 0.40 -7.04 -2.51
CA ALA A 66 -0.94 -7.29 -3.00
C ALA A 66 -1.85 -6.06 -2.81
N ALA A 67 -2.05 -5.63 -1.56
CA ALA A 67 -2.93 -4.52 -1.25
C ALA A 67 -2.52 -3.21 -1.92
N PHE A 68 -1.26 -3.08 -2.36
CA PHE A 68 -0.69 -1.87 -2.95
C PHE A 68 -0.29 -2.00 -4.44
N GLY A 69 -0.55 -3.15 -5.09
CA GLY A 69 -0.22 -3.38 -6.49
C GLY A 69 1.27 -3.31 -6.85
N LEU A 70 2.17 -3.67 -5.91
CA LEU A 70 3.62 -3.61 -6.10
C LEU A 70 4.19 -4.90 -6.75
N GLY A 71 3.46 -5.47 -7.72
CA GLY A 71 3.82 -6.71 -8.43
C GLY A 71 4.42 -6.46 -9.81
#